data_AF-A0A3R6ART9-F1
#
_entry.id   AF-A0A3R6ART9-F1
#
_cell.length_a   1.000
_cell.length_b   1.000
_cell.length_c   1.000
_cell.angle_alpha   90.00
_cell.angle_beta   90.00
_cell.angle_gamma   90.00
#
_symmetry.space_group_name_H-M   'P 1'
#
loop_
_entity.id
_entity.type
_entity.pdbx_description
1 polymer ?
#
loop_
_entity_poly.entity_id
_entity_poly.type
_entity_poly.pdbx_seq_one_letter_code
_entity_poly.pdbx_strand_id
1 'polypeptide(L)'
;MEKLLVFHLDDNNLKKLKQITGTLKVRVEEVPSSDYLKPLEMIANKTASPLIQPFSGKVPAESLIVFCDFTAKKMDKLLASLRRDQVVIDYKAVLTPTNRKWNVMRMYLEMQAEKAAYQKNKA
;
A
#
# COMPACT_ATOMS: atom_id res chain seq x y z
N MET A 1 -9.33 -4.00 -13.03
CA MET A 1 -10.15 -3.08 -12.21
C MET A 1 -9.20 -2.35 -11.29
N GLU A 2 -9.30 -1.02 -11.16
CA GLU A 2 -8.38 -0.26 -10.31
C GLU A 2 -8.64 -0.53 -8.82
N LYS A 3 -7.57 -0.84 -8.09
CA LYS A 3 -7.64 -1.16 -6.66
C LYS A 3 -6.50 -0.50 -5.91
N LEU A 4 -6.79 -0.01 -4.71
CA LEU A 4 -5.82 0.56 -3.81
C LEU A 4 -5.72 -0.34 -2.58
N LEU A 5 -4.54 -0.95 -2.39
CA LEU A 5 -4.26 -1.72 -1.20
C LEU A 5 -3.71 -0.80 -0.12
N VAL A 6 -4.20 -0.95 1.10
CA VAL A 6 -3.82 -0.13 2.25
C VAL A 6 -3.32 -1.03 3.36
N PHE A 7 -2.16 -0.68 3.90
CA PHE A 7 -1.45 -1.42 4.93
C PHE A 7 -1.11 -0.48 6.08
N HIS A 8 -1.44 -0.89 7.30
CA HIS A 8 -1.06 -0.21 8.53
C HIS A 8 -1.35 1.31 8.52
N LEU A 9 -2.62 1.68 8.29
CA LEU A 9 -3.07 3.07 8.21
C LEU A 9 -4.07 3.35 9.34
N ASP A 10 -3.96 4.51 10.00
CA ASP A 10 -4.89 4.90 11.06
C ASP A 10 -6.33 5.02 10.55
N ASP A 11 -7.31 4.74 11.42
CA ASP A 11 -8.74 4.88 11.11
C ASP A 11 -9.13 6.25 10.54
N ASN A 12 -8.50 7.33 11.02
CA ASN A 12 -8.79 8.68 10.54
C ASN A 12 -8.32 8.89 9.10
N ASN A 13 -7.07 8.50 8.81
CA ASN A 13 -6.49 8.55 7.47
C ASN A 13 -7.22 7.61 6.50
N LEU A 14 -7.61 6.44 6.99
CA LEU A 14 -8.38 5.45 6.23
C LEU A 14 -9.78 5.96 5.87
N LYS A 15 -10.49 6.64 6.78
CA LYS A 15 -11.80 7.25 6.47
C LYS A 15 -11.69 8.30 5.38
N LYS A 16 -10.72 9.21 5.48
CA LYS A 16 -10.44 10.22 4.44
C LYS A 16 -10.09 9.57 3.11
N LEU A 17 -9.20 8.57 3.14
CA LEU A 17 -8.79 7.84 1.95
C LEU A 17 -9.97 7.11 1.29
N LYS A 18 -10.87 6.49 2.07
CA LYS A 18 -12.12 5.88 1.58
C LYS A 18 -13.09 6.91 0.97
N GLN A 19 -13.15 8.14 1.49
CA GLN A 19 -13.96 9.23 0.90
C GLN A 19 -13.39 9.70 -0.45
N ILE A 20 -12.07 9.92 -0.52
CA ILE A 20 -11.36 10.31 -1.74
C ILE A 20 -11.52 9.25 -2.83
N THR A 21 -11.25 7.99 -2.49
CA THR A 21 -11.32 6.87 -3.43
C THR A 21 -12.74 6.57 -3.86
N GLY A 22 -13.73 6.75 -2.98
CA GLY A 22 -15.16 6.67 -3.30
C GLY A 22 -15.55 7.67 -4.38
N THR A 23 -15.06 8.90 -4.29
CA THR A 23 -15.25 9.95 -5.31
C THR A 23 -14.57 9.58 -6.63
N LEU A 24 -13.41 8.94 -6.57
CA LEU A 24 -12.63 8.49 -7.73
C LEU A 24 -13.09 7.13 -8.30
N LYS A 25 -14.11 6.50 -7.72
CA LYS A 25 -14.61 5.15 -8.04
C LYS A 25 -13.52 4.07 -8.00
N VAL A 26 -12.60 4.19 -7.05
CA VAL A 26 -11.50 3.24 -6.82
C VAL A 26 -11.88 2.31 -5.67
N ARG A 27 -11.64 1.00 -5.82
CA ARG A 27 -11.82 0.05 -4.72
C ARG A 27 -10.67 0.15 -3.72
N VAL A 28 -10.97 0.33 -2.45
CA VAL A 28 -9.98 0.28 -1.37
C VAL A 28 -10.07 -1.08 -0.69
N GLU A 29 -8.94 -1.76 -0.59
CA GLU A 29 -8.81 -3.00 0.17
C GLU A 29 -7.81 -2.78 1.29
N GLU A 30 -8.31 -2.88 2.51
CA GLU A 30 -7.49 -2.85 3.71
C GLU A 30 -7.01 -4.26 4.00
N VAL A 31 -5.69 -4.39 4.19
CA VAL A 31 -5.05 -5.69 4.33
C VAL A 31 -4.60 -5.84 5.78
N PRO A 32 -5.09 -6.87 6.51
CA PRO A 32 -4.67 -7.10 7.88
C PRO A 32 -3.21 -7.55 7.93
N SER A 33 -2.55 -7.27 9.06
CA SER A 33 -1.17 -7.66 9.31
C SER A 33 -0.93 -9.16 9.08
N SER A 34 -1.90 -10.00 9.41
CA SER A 34 -1.86 -11.46 9.20
C SER A 34 -1.55 -11.86 7.75
N ASP A 35 -1.93 -11.05 6.76
CA ASP A 35 -1.74 -11.34 5.35
C ASP A 35 -0.42 -10.81 4.78
N TYR A 36 0.48 -10.24 5.60
CA TYR A 36 1.67 -9.55 5.10
C TYR A 36 2.72 -10.49 4.48
N LEU A 37 2.62 -11.79 4.74
CA LEU A 37 3.42 -12.83 4.09
C LEU A 37 2.88 -13.24 2.72
N LYS A 38 1.63 -12.90 2.39
CA LYS A 38 1.03 -13.22 1.10
C LYS A 38 1.59 -12.33 -0.01
N PRO A 39 1.74 -12.85 -1.23
CA PRO A 39 2.08 -12.04 -2.40
C PRO A 39 1.06 -10.93 -2.64
N LEU A 40 1.51 -9.76 -3.11
CA LEU A 40 0.61 -8.65 -3.45
C LEU A 40 -0.42 -9.04 -4.51
N GLU A 41 -0.08 -9.90 -5.48
CA GLU A 41 -1.04 -10.41 -6.45
C GLU A 41 -2.16 -11.23 -5.81
N MET A 42 -1.83 -12.02 -4.78
CA MET A 42 -2.77 -12.88 -4.08
C MET A 42 -3.75 -12.04 -3.25
N ILE A 43 -3.23 -11.00 -2.58
CA ILE A 43 -4.02 -10.01 -1.85
C ILE A 43 -4.92 -9.25 -2.82
N ALA A 44 -4.36 -8.74 -3.93
CA ALA A 44 -5.12 -8.00 -4.94
C ALA A 44 -6.22 -8.84 -5.59
N ASN A 45 -6.03 -10.15 -5.74
CA ASN A 45 -7.02 -11.07 -6.28
C ASN A 45 -7.94 -11.70 -5.22
N LYS A 46 -7.75 -11.39 -3.93
CA LYS A 46 -8.43 -12.03 -2.79
C LYS A 46 -8.37 -13.56 -2.84
N THR A 47 -7.26 -14.10 -3.32
CA THR A 47 -7.08 -15.55 -3.38
C THR A 47 -6.64 -16.04 -2.01
N ALA A 48 -7.42 -16.91 -1.38
CA ALA A 48 -7.02 -17.56 -0.14
C ALA A 48 -6.03 -18.68 -0.48
N SER A 49 -4.87 -18.68 0.17
CA SER A 49 -3.96 -19.83 0.14
C SER A 49 -3.85 -20.40 1.55
N PRO A 50 -4.31 -21.64 1.77
CA PRO A 50 -4.23 -22.30 3.08
C PRO A 50 -2.78 -22.66 3.49
N LEU A 51 -1.82 -22.52 2.58
CA LEU A 51 -0.41 -22.85 2.83
C LEU A 51 0.39 -21.69 3.43
N ILE A 52 -0.12 -20.46 3.40
CA ILE A 52 0.60 -19.28 3.92
C ILE A 52 0.16 -19.04 5.36
N GLN A 53 1.09 -19.22 6.27
CA GLN A 53 0.87 -18.96 7.69
C GLN A 53 0.61 -17.48 7.93
N PRO A 54 -0.25 -17.12 8.90
CA PRO A 54 -0.46 -15.73 9.25
C PRO A 54 0.85 -15.12 9.74
N PHE A 55 1.10 -13.88 9.34
CA PHE A 55 2.26 -13.14 9.82
C PHE A 55 2.12 -12.88 11.33
N SER A 56 3.09 -13.39 12.10
CA SER A 56 3.21 -13.19 13.55
C SER A 56 4.39 -12.29 13.93
N GLY A 57 5.02 -11.65 12.94
CA GLY A 57 6.17 -10.78 13.16
C GLY A 57 5.77 -9.37 13.59
N LYS A 58 6.79 -8.55 13.87
CA LYS A 58 6.59 -7.13 14.15
C LYS A 58 6.26 -6.40 12.85
N VAL A 59 5.07 -5.82 12.80
CA VAL A 59 4.65 -4.97 11.69
C VAL A 59 5.34 -3.60 11.82
N PRO A 60 5.89 -3.02 10.75
CA PRO A 60 6.37 -1.65 10.76
C PRO A 60 5.25 -0.69 11.17
N ALA A 61 5.58 0.35 11.94
CA ALA A 61 4.62 1.39 12.33
C ALA A 61 4.29 2.37 11.17
N GLU A 62 4.98 2.21 10.03
CA GLU A 62 4.89 3.10 8.88
C GLU A 62 3.73 2.67 7.98
N SER A 63 2.92 3.62 7.51
CA SER A 63 1.79 3.32 6.63
C SER A 63 2.22 3.12 5.19
N LEU A 64 1.64 2.12 4.51
CA LEU A 64 1.91 1.85 3.10
C LEU A 64 0.62 1.79 2.29
N ILE A 65 0.63 2.40 1.12
CA ILE A 65 -0.39 2.19 0.09
C ILE A 65 0.22 1.67 -1.20
N VAL A 66 -0.50 0.74 -1.86
CA VAL A 66 -0.10 0.17 -3.14
C VAL A 66 -1.20 0.41 -4.19
N PHE A 67 -0.83 1.10 -5.27
CA PHE A 67 -1.68 1.40 -6.40
C PHE A 67 -1.69 0.23 -7.40
N CYS A 68 -2.82 -0.47 -7.54
CA CYS A 68 -2.99 -1.58 -8.49
C CYS A 68 -3.80 -1.17 -9.72
N ASP A 69 -3.25 -1.37 -10.91
CA ASP A 69 -3.86 -1.06 -12.21
C ASP A 69 -4.28 0.40 -12.39
N PHE A 70 -3.63 1.34 -11.70
CA PHE A 70 -3.94 2.77 -11.80
C PHE A 70 -3.45 3.38 -13.12
N THR A 71 -4.30 4.22 -13.71
CA THR A 71 -3.86 5.16 -14.75
C THR A 71 -3.13 6.36 -14.12
N ALA A 72 -2.12 6.89 -14.81
CA ALA A 72 -1.36 8.06 -14.34
C ALA A 72 -2.27 9.22 -13.89
N LYS A 73 -3.27 9.58 -14.73
CA LYS A 73 -4.25 10.63 -14.42
C LYS A 73 -5.01 10.40 -13.11
N LYS A 74 -5.41 9.15 -12.80
CA LYS A 74 -6.11 8.85 -11.55
C LYS A 74 -5.16 8.81 -10.36
N MET A 75 -3.96 8.30 -10.55
CA MET A 75 -2.93 8.34 -9.51
C MET A 75 -2.63 9.78 -9.09
N ASP A 76 -2.39 10.69 -10.05
CA ASP A 76 -2.17 12.11 -9.79
C ASP A 76 -3.35 12.76 -9.06
N LYS A 77 -4.59 12.49 -9.50
CA LYS A 77 -5.80 12.99 -8.81
C LYS A 77 -5.90 12.48 -7.38
N LEU A 78 -5.58 11.21 -7.15
CA LEU A 78 -5.62 10.62 -5.82
C LEU A 78 -4.55 11.24 -4.92
N LEU A 79 -3.30 11.34 -5.41
CA LEU A 79 -2.21 11.98 -4.69
C LEU A 79 -2.50 13.46 -4.37
N ALA A 80 -3.08 14.21 -5.32
CA ALA A 80 -3.49 15.58 -5.10
C ALA A 80 -4.58 15.70 -4.03
N SER A 81 -5.53 14.77 -4.00
CA SER A 81 -6.60 14.73 -3.00
C SER A 81 -6.06 14.36 -1.62
N LEU A 82 -5.15 13.37 -1.53
CA LEU A 82 -4.46 13.02 -0.28
C LEU A 82 -3.70 14.22 0.31
N ARG A 83 -3.02 14.98 -0.55
CA ARG A 83 -2.33 16.22 -0.13
C ARG A 83 -3.31 17.28 0.37
N ARG A 84 -4.46 17.45 -0.30
CA ARG A 84 -5.50 18.41 0.08
C ARG A 84 -6.11 18.07 1.44
N ASP A 85 -6.39 16.81 1.69
CA ASP A 85 -7.02 16.34 2.92
C ASP A 85 -6.01 16.07 4.05
N GLN A 86 -4.74 16.43 3.83
CA GLN A 86 -3.62 16.26 4.75
C GLN A 86 -3.47 14.82 5.24
N VAL A 87 -3.69 13.85 4.35
CA VAL A 87 -3.49 12.43 4.65
C VAL A 87 -2.01 12.11 4.51
N VAL A 88 -1.34 11.92 5.65
CA VAL A 88 0.07 11.54 5.69
C VAL A 88 0.16 10.02 5.54
N ILE A 89 1.00 9.59 4.60
CA ILE A 89 1.27 8.17 4.33
C ILE A 89 2.77 8.05 4.09
N ASP A 90 3.46 7.22 4.87
CA ASP A 90 4.91 7.08 4.82
C ASP A 90 5.37 6.53 3.46
N TYR A 91 4.79 5.42 3.04
CA TYR A 91 5.18 4.71 1.84
C TYR A 91 4.06 4.64 0.81
N LYS A 92 4.43 4.87 -0.44
CA LYS A 92 3.51 4.86 -1.58
C LYS A 92 4.18 4.09 -2.70
N ALA A 93 3.52 3.08 -3.22
CA ALA A 93 4.10 2.22 -4.25
C ALA A 93 3.11 1.88 -5.34
N VAL A 94 3.60 1.66 -6.55
CA VAL A 94 2.76 1.20 -7.67
C VAL A 94 2.97 -0.30 -7.86
N LEU A 95 1.89 -1.05 -8.06
CA LEU A 95 1.98 -2.47 -8.41
C LEU A 95 2.55 -2.60 -9.83
N THR A 96 3.65 -3.35 -9.95
CA THR A 96 4.37 -3.62 -11.19
C THR A 96 4.48 -5.13 -11.39
N PRO A 97 4.79 -5.60 -12.62
CA PRO A 97 4.99 -7.01 -12.89
C PRO A 97 6.09 -7.68 -12.04
N THR A 98 7.02 -6.89 -11.52
CA THR A 98 8.13 -7.35 -10.66
C THR A 98 7.68 -7.50 -9.21
N ASN A 99 7.01 -6.49 -8.65
CA ASN A 99 6.63 -6.50 -7.24
C ASN A 99 5.34 -7.28 -6.95
N ARG A 100 4.55 -7.66 -7.96
CA ARG A 100 3.34 -8.48 -7.76
C ARG A 100 3.61 -9.81 -7.04
N LYS A 101 4.80 -10.38 -7.25
CA LYS A 101 5.27 -11.61 -6.62
C LYS A 101 5.85 -11.38 -5.22
N TRP A 102 6.06 -10.12 -4.84
CA TRP A 102 6.61 -9.77 -3.53
C TRP A 102 5.50 -9.84 -2.49
N ASN A 103 5.90 -10.21 -1.28
CA ASN A 103 5.04 -10.07 -0.12
C ASN A 103 5.18 -8.64 0.45
N VAL A 104 4.23 -8.26 1.31
CA VAL A 104 4.17 -6.92 1.89
C VAL A 104 5.43 -6.63 2.70
N MET A 105 5.96 -7.62 3.43
CA MET A 105 7.19 -7.46 4.20
C MET A 105 8.40 -7.11 3.33
N ARG A 106 8.57 -7.78 2.18
CA ARG A 106 9.63 -7.45 1.23
C ARG A 106 9.46 -6.04 0.68
N MET A 107 8.23 -5.61 0.41
CA MET A 107 7.93 -4.23 0.00
C MET A 107 8.41 -3.21 1.04
N TYR A 108 8.13 -3.45 2.32
CA TYR A 108 8.59 -2.59 3.42
C TYR A 108 10.11 -2.57 3.54
N LEU A 109 10.79 -3.69 3.31
CA LEU A 109 12.26 -3.75 3.35
C LEU A 109 12.88 -2.88 2.25
N GLU A 110 12.37 -2.98 1.02
CA GLU A 110 12.84 -2.16 -0.12
C GLU A 110 12.57 -0.68 0.13
N MET A 111 11.37 -0.33 0.62
CA MET A 111 11.00 1.06 0.93
C MET A 111 11.89 1.67 2.03
N GLN A 112 12.20 0.90 3.08
CA GLN A 112 13.11 1.33 4.13
C GLN A 112 14.55 1.46 3.61
N ALA A 113 14.99 0.53 2.76
CA ALA A 113 16.31 0.59 2.14
C ALA A 113 16.47 1.83 1.24
N GLU A 114 15.47 2.13 0.41
CA GLU A 114 15.41 3.35 -0.40
C GLU A 114 15.43 4.60 0.48
N LYS A 115 14.56 4.66 1.50
CA LYS A 115 14.51 5.81 2.44
C LYS A 115 15.85 6.02 3.13
N ALA A 116 16.51 4.96 3.58
CA ALA A 116 17.83 5.03 4.20
C ALA A 116 18.92 5.49 3.22
N ALA A 117 18.88 5.02 1.96
CA ALA A 117 19.80 5.45 0.91
C ALA A 117 19.62 6.93 0.54
N TYR A 118 18.37 7.40 0.45
CA TYR A 118 18.06 8.82 0.22
C TYR A 118 18.50 9.70 1.38
N GLN A 119 18.35 9.25 2.63
CA GLN A 119 18.84 10.00 3.79
C GLN A 119 20.36 10.06 3.85
N LYS A 120 21.06 8.96 3.53
CA LYS A 120 22.53 8.95 3.46
C LYS A 120 23.10 9.87 2.38
N ASN A 121 22.41 10.06 1.27
CA ASN A 121 22.85 10.97 0.20
C ASN A 121 22.55 12.45 0.47
N LYS A 122 21.83 12.77 1.55
CA LYS A 122 21.58 14.16 1.99
C LYS A 122 22.57 14.65 3.05
N ALA A 123 23.49 13.79 3.50
CA ALA A 123 24.51 14.10 4.49
C ALA A 123 25.82 14.55 3.83
#